data_AF-G6EJY2-F1
#
_entry.id   AF-G6EJY2-F1
#
_cell.length_a   1.000
_cell.length_b   1.000
_cell.length_c   1.000
_cell.angle_alpha   90.00
_cell.angle_beta   90.00
_cell.angle_gamma   90.00
#
_symmetry.space_group_name_H-M   'P 1'
#
loop_
_entity.id
_entity.type
_entity.pdbx_description
1 polymer ?
#
loop_
_entity_poly.entity_id
_entity_poly.type
_entity_poly.pdbx_seq_one_letter_code
_entity_poly.pdbx_strand_id
1 'polypeptide(L)'
;MKDGEHGIILMEALMDKLSDDLRALFNAPMCPYCATLYDPEQYDEVDECARCSNCGRTYQVAAEQRPSQPDSPQEAPLSEPAQTDALAQFREEVDRISKDMMRQTTGGSYEMYERWFTEALEPTIDKLDPALRSQAIAIATELGYIDDPEVMAAGFGPGLCSISGIDETYCHCGRHP
;
A
#
# COMPACT_ATOMS: atom_id res chain seq x y z
N MET A 1 32.06 18.88 47.31
CA MET A 1 31.64 17.46 47.26
C MET A 1 30.36 17.37 46.42
N LYS A 2 30.44 17.57 45.09
CA LYS A 2 29.30 17.40 44.16
C LYS A 2 29.74 16.83 42.79
N ASP A 3 30.94 16.25 42.73
CA ASP A 3 31.53 15.71 41.50
C ASP A 3 31.48 14.17 41.45
N GLY A 4 31.05 13.53 42.55
CA GLY A 4 31.01 12.06 42.68
C GLY A 4 29.74 11.41 42.13
N GLU A 5 28.60 12.10 42.12
CA GLU A 5 27.31 11.52 41.67
C GLU A 5 27.21 11.44 40.14
N HIS A 6 27.81 12.38 39.41
CA HIS A 6 27.77 12.41 37.94
C HIS A 6 28.63 11.31 37.29
N GLY A 7 29.74 10.91 37.95
CA GLY A 7 30.60 9.82 37.46
C GLY A 7 29.96 8.43 37.61
N ILE A 8 29.13 8.24 38.62
CA ILE A 8 28.44 6.97 38.90
C ILE A 8 27.33 6.73 37.86
N ILE A 9 26.53 7.75 37.55
CA ILE A 9 25.44 7.67 36.54
C ILE A 9 25.98 7.35 35.15
N LEU A 10 27.15 7.89 34.78
CA LEU A 10 27.78 7.62 33.49
C LEU A 10 28.32 6.18 33.40
N MET A 11 28.90 5.65 34.49
CA MET A 11 29.39 4.26 34.52
C MET A 11 28.23 3.24 34.53
N GLU A 12 27.13 3.54 35.21
CA GLU A 12 25.91 2.71 35.18
C GLU A 12 25.31 2.65 33.77
N ALA A 13 25.13 3.80 33.11
CA ALA A 13 24.63 3.85 31.73
C ALA A 13 25.54 3.10 30.73
N LEU A 14 26.86 3.15 30.93
CA LEU A 14 27.82 2.40 30.11
C LEU A 14 27.77 0.89 30.37
N MET A 15 27.58 0.46 31.62
CA MET A 15 27.44 -0.95 31.98
C MET A 15 26.09 -1.52 31.50
N ASP A 16 25.01 -0.74 31.59
CA ASP A 16 23.70 -1.12 31.08
C ASP A 16 23.75 -1.30 29.56
N LYS A 17 24.36 -0.35 28.84
CA LYS A 17 24.56 -0.46 27.39
C LYS A 17 25.40 -1.69 27.01
N LEU A 18 26.50 -1.95 27.72
CA LEU A 18 27.33 -3.12 27.47
C LEU A 18 26.57 -4.43 27.73
N SER A 19 25.76 -4.47 28.79
CA SER A 19 24.92 -5.62 29.12
C SER A 19 23.85 -5.86 28.04
N ASP A 20 23.22 -4.78 27.55
CA ASP A 20 22.26 -4.88 26.45
C ASP A 20 22.91 -5.30 25.13
N ASP A 21 24.08 -4.76 24.80
CA ASP A 21 24.85 -5.14 23.62
C ASP A 21 25.26 -6.63 23.67
N LEU A 22 25.70 -7.13 24.83
CA LEU A 22 26.02 -8.53 25.04
C LEU A 22 24.77 -9.41 24.95
N ARG A 23 23.67 -8.99 25.56
CA ARG A 23 22.39 -9.73 25.49
C ARG A 23 21.88 -9.80 24.05
N ALA A 24 22.00 -8.73 23.27
CA ALA A 24 21.66 -8.72 21.85
C ALA A 24 22.53 -9.72 21.08
N LEU A 25 23.84 -9.76 21.35
CA LEU A 25 24.78 -10.64 20.65
C LEU A 25 24.54 -12.13 20.93
N PHE A 26 24.16 -12.51 22.15
CA PHE A 26 23.82 -13.89 22.50
C PHE A 26 22.44 -14.35 22.00
N ASN A 27 21.52 -13.41 21.75
CA ASN A 27 20.18 -13.70 21.21
C ASN A 27 20.08 -13.42 19.70
N ALA A 28 21.16 -12.98 19.06
CA ALA A 28 21.19 -12.74 17.63
C ALA A 28 21.05 -14.08 16.88
N PRO A 29 20.22 -14.15 15.83
CA PRO A 29 20.15 -15.34 15.00
C PRO A 29 21.52 -15.62 14.37
N MET A 30 21.74 -16.90 14.05
CA MET A 30 22.93 -17.33 13.34
C MET A 30 22.49 -18.04 12.07
N CYS A 31 23.31 -17.93 11.03
CA CYS A 31 23.11 -18.70 9.82
C CYS A 31 23.14 -20.20 10.16
N PRO A 32 22.10 -20.98 9.81
CA PRO A 32 22.02 -22.40 10.17
C PRO A 32 23.06 -23.26 9.44
N TYR A 33 23.71 -22.73 8.41
CA TYR A 33 24.64 -23.47 7.55
C TYR A 33 26.11 -23.28 7.93
N CYS A 34 26.48 -22.12 8.46
CA CYS A 34 27.89 -21.80 8.75
C CYS A 34 28.10 -21.11 10.10
N ALA A 35 27.05 -20.98 10.91
CA ALA A 35 27.08 -20.33 12.23
C ALA A 35 27.61 -18.89 12.22
N THR A 36 27.61 -18.23 11.06
CA THR A 36 27.93 -16.81 10.97
C THR A 36 26.78 -16.01 11.57
N LEU A 37 27.12 -15.01 12.38
CA LEU A 37 26.14 -14.11 12.99
C LEU A 37 25.25 -13.47 11.93
N TYR A 38 23.97 -13.35 12.24
CA TYR A 38 23.02 -12.65 11.41
C TYR A 38 23.41 -11.19 11.25
N ASP A 39 23.31 -10.73 10.00
CA ASP A 39 23.51 -9.35 9.61
C ASP A 39 22.16 -8.80 9.13
N PRO A 40 21.52 -7.89 9.88
CA PRO A 40 20.26 -7.27 9.50
C PRO A 40 20.29 -6.57 8.14
N GLU A 41 21.46 -6.09 7.68
CA GLU A 41 21.61 -5.44 6.37
C GLU A 41 21.43 -6.41 5.19
N GLN A 42 21.50 -7.71 5.45
CA GLN A 42 21.34 -8.76 4.45
C GLN A 42 19.94 -9.39 4.46
N TYR A 43 18.98 -8.77 5.15
CA TYR A 43 17.59 -9.20 5.17
C TYR A 43 16.86 -8.67 3.93
N ASP A 44 16.20 -9.58 3.20
CA ASP A 44 15.29 -9.25 2.11
C ASP A 44 13.85 -9.20 2.65
N GLU A 45 13.25 -8.01 2.59
CA GLU A 45 11.88 -7.78 3.06
C GLU A 45 10.81 -8.38 2.14
N VAL A 46 11.11 -8.59 0.86
CA VAL A 46 10.16 -9.12 -0.13
C VAL A 46 10.04 -10.63 0.03
N ASP A 47 11.18 -11.31 0.12
CA ASP A 47 11.25 -12.77 0.24
C ASP A 47 11.25 -13.26 1.70
N GLU A 48 11.15 -12.33 2.66
CA GLU A 48 11.22 -12.54 4.11
C GLU A 48 12.39 -13.45 4.56
N CYS A 49 13.55 -13.30 3.91
CA CYS A 49 14.68 -14.17 4.14
C CYS A 49 16.00 -13.39 4.26
N ALA A 50 16.93 -13.91 5.06
CA ALA A 50 18.25 -13.33 5.18
C ALA A 50 19.26 -14.06 4.31
N ARG A 51 20.16 -13.32 3.69
CA ARG A 51 21.32 -13.87 2.98
C ARG A 51 22.55 -13.85 3.88
N CYS A 52 23.21 -14.98 4.05
CA CYS A 52 24.41 -15.02 4.89
C CYS A 52 25.60 -14.34 4.21
N SER A 53 26.22 -13.35 4.86
CA SER A 53 27.40 -12.62 4.35
C SER A 53 28.63 -13.49 4.12
N ASN A 54 28.70 -14.67 4.76
CA ASN A 54 29.84 -15.58 4.65
C ASN A 54 29.60 -16.71 3.63
N CYS A 55 28.49 -17.46 3.76
CA CYS A 55 28.23 -18.60 2.87
C CYS A 55 27.31 -18.28 1.67
N GLY A 56 26.74 -17.08 1.63
CA GLY A 56 25.88 -16.59 0.55
C GLY A 56 24.50 -17.25 0.47
N ARG A 57 24.18 -18.21 1.35
CA ARG A 57 22.89 -18.92 1.36
C ARG A 57 21.81 -18.08 2.00
N THR A 58 20.60 -18.20 1.46
CA THR A 58 19.38 -17.66 2.05
C THR A 58 18.86 -18.59 3.15
N TYR A 59 18.34 -18.00 4.22
CA TYR A 59 17.72 -18.71 5.33
C TYR A 59 16.61 -17.88 5.96
N GLN A 60 15.68 -18.57 6.61
CA GLN A 60 14.53 -17.96 7.29
C GLN A 60 14.98 -17.37 8.63
N VAL A 61 14.51 -16.16 8.93
CA VAL A 61 14.72 -15.47 10.21
C VAL A 61 13.38 -15.43 10.96
N ALA A 62 13.41 -15.75 12.25
CA ALA A 62 12.22 -15.73 13.09
C ALA A 62 11.62 -14.30 13.14
N ALA A 63 10.29 -14.21 13.21
CA ALA A 63 9.57 -12.95 13.11
C ALA A 63 10.03 -11.91 14.13
N GLU A 64 10.42 -12.36 15.32
CA GLU A 64 10.88 -11.54 16.44
C GLU A 64 12.27 -10.94 16.23
N GLN A 65 13.03 -11.44 15.25
CA GLN A 65 14.41 -11.06 14.97
C GLN A 65 14.57 -10.36 13.62
N ARG A 66 13.46 -10.13 12.90
CA ARG A 66 13.44 -9.32 11.67
C ARG A 66 13.80 -7.88 12.02
N PRO A 67 14.54 -7.16 11.15
CA PRO A 67 14.81 -5.75 11.40
C PRO A 67 13.47 -5.03 11.57
N SER A 68 13.34 -4.22 12.62
CA SER A 68 12.23 -3.27 12.68
C SER A 68 12.34 -2.44 11.42
N GLN A 69 11.32 -2.52 10.54
CA GLN A 69 11.28 -1.63 9.39
C GLN A 69 11.54 -0.22 9.92
N PRO A 70 12.45 0.56 9.30
CA PRO A 70 12.34 2.00 9.50
C PRO A 70 10.89 2.29 9.16
N ASP A 71 10.17 2.96 10.07
CA ASP A 71 8.89 3.55 9.75
C ASP A 71 9.15 4.36 8.48
N SER A 72 8.86 3.75 7.31
CA SER A 72 8.45 4.50 6.13
C SER A 72 7.46 5.48 6.72
N PRO A 73 7.61 6.81 6.54
CA PRO A 73 6.76 7.77 7.22
C PRO A 73 5.32 7.35 6.95
N GLN A 74 4.73 6.61 7.89
CA GLN A 74 3.32 6.39 7.92
C GLN A 74 2.91 7.79 8.30
N GLU A 75 2.50 8.56 7.28
CA GLU A 75 1.79 9.80 7.53
C GLU A 75 0.79 9.43 8.60
N ALA A 76 0.99 9.99 9.80
CA ALA A 76 0.23 9.58 10.97
C ALA A 76 -1.24 9.60 10.55
N PRO A 77 -2.00 8.51 10.81
CA PRO A 77 -3.38 8.41 10.36
C PRO A 77 -4.09 9.73 10.64
N LEU A 78 -4.70 10.33 9.61
CA LEU A 78 -5.40 11.60 9.77
C LEU A 78 -6.25 11.54 11.03
N SER A 79 -6.25 12.59 11.85
CA SER A 79 -7.12 12.63 13.03
C SER A 79 -8.57 12.31 12.62
N GLU A 80 -9.33 11.57 13.43
CA GLU A 80 -10.73 11.20 13.13
C GLU A 80 -11.61 12.31 12.51
N PRO A 81 -11.54 13.60 12.94
CA PRO A 81 -12.28 14.67 12.26
C PRO A 81 -11.79 14.92 10.82
N ALA A 82 -10.48 14.87 10.57
CA ALA A 82 -9.90 15.06 9.24
C ALA A 82 -10.25 13.90 8.29
N GLN A 83 -10.36 12.67 8.80
CA GLN A 83 -10.86 11.52 8.03
C GLN A 83 -12.33 11.71 7.63
N THR A 84 -13.15 12.22 8.56
CA THR A 84 -14.57 12.48 8.32
C THR A 84 -14.76 13.56 7.26
N ASP A 85 -13.98 14.64 7.35
CA ASP A 85 -14.00 15.73 6.36
C ASP A 85 -13.51 15.26 4.98
N ALA A 86 -12.45 14.45 4.93
CA ALA A 86 -11.94 13.89 3.68
C ALA A 86 -12.97 12.98 2.99
N LEU A 87 -13.69 12.13 3.74
CA LEU A 87 -14.77 11.31 3.19
C LEU A 87 -15.99 12.13 2.77
N ALA A 88 -16.29 13.23 3.45
CA ALA A 88 -17.34 14.16 3.03
C ALA A 88 -17.01 14.82 1.69
N GLN A 89 -15.77 15.33 1.55
CA GLN A 89 -15.29 15.90 0.29
C GLN A 89 -15.28 14.85 -0.83
N PHE A 90 -14.85 13.62 -0.53
CA PHE A 90 -14.89 12.53 -1.49
C PHE A 90 -16.31 12.24 -1.99
N ARG A 91 -17.33 12.24 -1.11
CA ARG A 91 -18.73 12.05 -1.50
C ARG A 91 -19.21 13.12 -2.47
N GLU A 92 -18.90 14.38 -2.20
CA GLU A 92 -19.27 15.50 -3.08
C GLU A 92 -18.61 15.37 -4.46
N GLU A 93 -17.32 15.00 -4.47
CA GLU A 93 -16.56 14.83 -5.70
C GLU A 93 -17.06 13.62 -6.53
N VAL A 94 -17.35 12.49 -5.87
CA VAL A 94 -17.92 11.29 -6.49
C VAL A 94 -19.28 11.60 -7.12
N ASP A 95 -20.17 12.29 -6.42
CA ASP A 95 -21.48 12.68 -6.95
C ASP A 95 -21.34 13.62 -8.16
N ARG A 96 -20.38 14.56 -8.10
CA ARG A 96 -20.06 15.46 -9.21
C ARG A 96 -19.58 14.67 -10.44
N ILE A 97 -18.60 13.79 -10.27
CA ILE A 97 -18.05 12.95 -11.36
C ILE A 97 -19.16 12.05 -11.93
N SER A 98 -19.97 11.42 -11.09
CA SER A 98 -21.09 10.58 -11.52
C SER A 98 -22.07 11.35 -12.41
N LYS A 99 -22.48 12.56 -12.00
CA LYS A 99 -23.37 13.42 -12.79
C LYS A 99 -22.75 13.85 -14.12
N ASP A 100 -21.47 14.19 -14.13
CA ASP A 100 -20.75 14.54 -15.35
C ASP A 100 -20.66 13.33 -16.30
N MET A 101 -20.41 12.13 -15.77
CA MET A 101 -20.39 10.89 -16.55
C MET A 101 -21.77 10.57 -17.12
N MET A 102 -22.84 10.64 -16.34
CA MET A 102 -24.22 10.42 -16.83
C MET A 102 -24.57 11.34 -18.01
N ARG A 103 -24.08 12.58 -18.02
CA ARG A 103 -24.27 13.52 -19.14
C ARG A 103 -23.45 13.14 -20.37
N GLN A 104 -22.21 12.71 -20.17
CA GLN A 104 -21.32 12.31 -21.26
C GLN A 104 -21.75 10.98 -21.89
N THR A 105 -22.31 10.07 -21.10
CA THR A 105 -22.79 8.76 -21.54
C THR A 105 -24.27 8.76 -21.90
N THR A 106 -24.91 9.92 -21.97
CA THR A 106 -26.33 10.03 -22.33
C THR A 106 -26.58 9.41 -23.71
N GLY A 107 -27.49 8.43 -23.76
CA GLY A 107 -27.81 7.65 -24.96
C GLY A 107 -26.92 6.43 -25.19
N GLY A 108 -25.94 6.17 -24.32
CA GLY A 108 -25.17 4.93 -24.27
C GLY A 108 -25.71 3.92 -23.25
N SER A 109 -24.98 2.81 -23.06
CA SER A 109 -25.35 1.77 -22.11
C SER A 109 -24.88 2.09 -20.69
N TYR A 110 -25.43 1.36 -19.70
CA TYR A 110 -25.03 1.54 -18.30
C TYR A 110 -23.60 1.06 -18.05
N GLU A 111 -23.18 -0.01 -18.71
CA GLU A 111 -21.83 -0.56 -18.64
C GLU A 111 -20.79 0.46 -19.15
N MET A 112 -21.16 1.28 -20.14
CA MET A 112 -20.32 2.39 -20.61
C MET A 112 -20.17 3.48 -19.56
N TYR A 113 -21.26 3.78 -18.84
CA TYR A 113 -21.21 4.67 -17.69
C TYR A 113 -20.29 4.10 -16.59
N GLU A 114 -20.49 2.85 -16.15
CA GLU A 114 -19.70 2.24 -15.07
C GLU A 114 -18.20 2.25 -15.38
N ARG A 115 -17.84 1.91 -16.62
CA ARG A 115 -16.44 1.89 -17.03
C ARG A 115 -15.82 3.30 -17.01
N TRP A 116 -16.46 4.27 -17.65
CA TRP A 116 -15.91 5.62 -17.73
C TRP A 116 -15.90 6.30 -16.37
N PHE A 117 -16.92 6.03 -15.54
CA PHE A 117 -16.96 6.47 -14.16
C PHE A 117 -15.83 5.88 -13.33
N THR A 118 -15.57 4.58 -13.47
CA THR A 118 -14.45 3.89 -12.80
C THR A 118 -13.11 4.49 -13.21
N GLU A 119 -12.85 4.62 -14.51
CA GLU A 119 -11.61 5.21 -15.05
C GLU A 119 -11.43 6.67 -14.60
N ALA A 120 -12.52 7.46 -14.53
CA ALA A 120 -12.45 8.84 -14.08
C ALA A 120 -12.20 9.00 -12.57
N LEU A 121 -12.65 8.04 -11.76
CA LEU A 121 -12.59 8.10 -10.31
C LEU A 121 -11.33 7.47 -9.71
N GLU A 122 -10.70 6.52 -10.41
CA GLU A 122 -9.48 5.82 -9.98
C GLU A 122 -8.37 6.76 -9.48
N PRO A 123 -8.03 7.88 -10.18
CA PRO A 123 -7.00 8.80 -9.71
C PRO A 123 -7.37 9.55 -8.43
N THR A 124 -8.67 9.68 -8.12
CA THR A 124 -9.15 10.31 -6.88
C THR A 124 -9.03 9.34 -5.71
N ILE A 125 -9.36 8.06 -5.92
CA ILE A 125 -9.19 7.01 -4.91
C ILE A 125 -7.72 6.78 -4.60
N ASP A 126 -6.85 6.78 -5.61
CA ASP A 126 -5.40 6.59 -5.43
C ASP A 126 -4.70 7.70 -4.64
N LYS A 127 -5.29 8.90 -4.59
CA LYS A 127 -4.77 10.04 -3.82
C LYS A 127 -5.29 10.06 -2.39
N LEU A 128 -6.31 9.27 -2.05
CA LEU A 128 -6.79 9.16 -0.69
C LEU A 128 -5.79 8.41 0.18
N ASP A 129 -5.80 8.79 1.46
CA ASP A 129 -5.15 8.03 2.54
C ASP A 129 -5.54 6.55 2.42
N PRO A 130 -4.57 5.61 2.39
CA PRO A 130 -4.83 4.18 2.32
C PRO A 130 -5.88 3.67 3.32
N ALA A 131 -5.94 4.25 4.52
CA ALA A 131 -6.91 3.87 5.55
C ALA A 131 -8.37 4.20 5.17
N LEU A 132 -8.58 5.15 4.25
CA LEU A 132 -9.91 5.59 3.81
C LEU A 132 -10.38 4.92 2.51
N ARG A 133 -9.48 4.29 1.76
CA ARG A 133 -9.78 3.73 0.44
C ARG A 133 -10.90 2.70 0.47
N SER A 134 -10.91 1.77 1.42
CA SER A 134 -11.99 0.77 1.51
C SER A 134 -13.37 1.40 1.69
N GLN A 135 -13.47 2.48 2.46
CA GLN A 135 -14.73 3.21 2.65
C GLN A 135 -15.10 4.03 1.40
N ALA A 136 -14.12 4.64 0.77
CA ALA A 136 -14.30 5.39 -0.48
C ALA A 136 -14.79 4.48 -1.63
N ILE A 137 -14.19 3.30 -1.77
CA ILE A 137 -14.61 2.27 -2.74
C ILE A 137 -16.06 1.87 -2.47
N ALA A 138 -16.42 1.57 -1.21
CA ALA A 138 -17.80 1.20 -0.88
C ALA A 138 -18.82 2.28 -1.27
N ILE A 139 -18.50 3.56 -1.03
CA ILE A 139 -19.33 4.70 -1.46
C ILE A 139 -19.43 4.77 -2.99
N ALA A 140 -18.31 4.58 -3.68
CA ALA A 140 -18.25 4.68 -5.14
C ALA A 140 -18.99 3.52 -5.83
N THR A 141 -18.96 2.31 -5.26
CA THR A 141 -19.64 1.13 -5.80
C THR A 141 -21.16 1.32 -5.83
N GLU A 142 -21.75 2.05 -4.88
CA GLU A 142 -23.18 2.41 -4.92
C GLU A 142 -23.57 3.22 -6.17
N LEU A 143 -22.59 3.85 -6.82
CA LEU A 143 -22.75 4.67 -8.02
C LEU A 143 -22.21 4.00 -9.28
N GLY A 144 -21.80 2.73 -9.23
CA GLY A 144 -21.35 1.95 -10.38
C GLY A 144 -19.82 1.90 -10.57
N TYR A 145 -19.03 2.14 -9.51
CA TYR A 145 -17.59 1.90 -9.55
C TYR A 145 -17.28 0.40 -9.54
N ILE A 146 -16.39 -0.03 -10.44
CA ILE A 146 -15.93 -1.40 -10.58
C ILE A 146 -14.59 -1.56 -9.84
N ASP A 147 -14.63 -2.20 -8.68
CA ASP A 147 -13.44 -2.50 -7.86
C ASP A 147 -12.66 -3.73 -8.35
N ASP A 148 -13.29 -4.59 -9.14
CA ASP A 148 -12.67 -5.82 -9.65
C ASP A 148 -11.82 -5.52 -10.91
N PRO A 149 -10.48 -5.65 -10.85
CA PRO A 149 -9.61 -5.37 -11.98
C PRO A 149 -9.79 -6.38 -13.12
N GLU A 150 -10.24 -7.62 -12.85
CA GLU A 150 -10.53 -8.60 -13.89
C GLU A 150 -11.78 -8.20 -14.69
N VAL A 151 -12.81 -7.70 -14.00
CA VAL A 151 -14.02 -7.16 -14.65
C VAL A 151 -13.67 -5.92 -15.48
N MET A 152 -12.85 -5.02 -14.94
CA MET A 152 -12.36 -3.87 -15.70
C MET A 152 -11.52 -4.27 -16.93
N ALA A 153 -10.66 -5.27 -16.80
CA ALA A 153 -9.84 -5.78 -17.89
C ALA A 153 -10.65 -6.51 -18.96
N ALA A 154 -11.72 -7.21 -18.57
CA ALA A 154 -12.59 -7.96 -19.47
C ALA A 154 -13.29 -7.07 -20.52
N GLY A 155 -13.46 -5.78 -20.23
CA GLY A 155 -14.08 -4.88 -21.18
C GLY A 155 -15.58 -5.13 -21.34
N PHE A 156 -16.09 -4.79 -22.51
CA PHE A 156 -17.45 -5.17 -22.92
C PHE A 156 -17.50 -6.62 -23.46
N GLY A 157 -16.34 -7.28 -23.60
CA GLY A 157 -16.21 -8.60 -24.20
C GLY A 157 -15.68 -8.55 -25.65
N PRO A 158 -15.36 -9.73 -26.22
CA PRO A 158 -14.76 -9.83 -27.54
C PRO A 158 -15.70 -9.37 -28.65
N GLY A 159 -15.15 -8.64 -29.64
CA GLY A 159 -15.90 -8.10 -30.78
C GLY A 159 -16.67 -6.81 -30.49
N LEU A 160 -16.56 -6.28 -29.27
CA LEU A 160 -17.13 -4.98 -28.88
C LEU A 160 -16.02 -3.96 -28.62
N CYS A 161 -16.28 -2.72 -29.03
CA CYS A 161 -15.42 -1.58 -28.82
C CYS A 161 -15.13 -1.38 -27.33
N SER A 162 -13.86 -1.36 -26.94
CA SER A 162 -13.42 -1.14 -25.56
C SER A 162 -13.83 0.22 -24.97
N ILE A 163 -14.25 1.18 -25.81
CA ILE A 163 -14.68 2.52 -25.39
C ILE A 163 -16.20 2.62 -25.30
N SER A 164 -16.92 2.12 -26.30
CA SER A 164 -18.35 2.37 -26.46
C SER A 164 -19.25 1.15 -26.22
N GLY A 165 -18.67 -0.05 -26.13
CA GLY A 165 -19.41 -1.32 -26.08
C GLY A 165 -20.17 -1.66 -27.36
N ILE A 166 -20.06 -0.84 -28.42
CA ILE A 166 -20.66 -1.11 -29.73
C ILE A 166 -19.79 -2.13 -30.46
N ASP A 167 -20.40 -3.03 -31.22
CA ASP A 167 -19.69 -3.95 -32.11
C ASP A 167 -18.63 -3.21 -32.95
N GLU A 168 -17.40 -3.73 -32.92
CA GLU A 168 -16.22 -3.08 -33.50
C GLU A 168 -16.39 -2.77 -34.99
N THR A 169 -17.18 -3.57 -35.72
CA THR A 169 -17.44 -3.38 -37.15
C THR A 169 -18.39 -2.22 -37.45
N TYR A 170 -19.19 -1.82 -36.46
CA TYR A 170 -20.14 -0.71 -36.56
C TYR A 170 -19.72 0.51 -35.74
N CYS A 171 -18.69 0.39 -34.91
CA CYS A 171 -18.22 1.49 -34.07
C CYS A 171 -17.36 2.47 -34.87
N HIS A 172 -17.74 3.76 -34.82
CA HIS A 172 -17.06 4.83 -35.55
C HIS A 172 -16.01 5.58 -34.72
N CYS A 173 -15.48 4.98 -33.64
CA CYS A 173 -14.49 5.65 -32.78
C CYS A 173 -13.09 5.77 -33.42
N GLY A 174 -12.85 5.06 -34.53
CA GLY A 174 -11.58 5.10 -35.27
C GLY A 174 -10.42 4.33 -34.60
N ARG A 175 -10.70 3.47 -33.62
CA ARG A 175 -9.70 2.62 -32.94
C ARG A 175 -9.77 1.13 -33.31
N HIS A 176 -10.64 0.77 -34.23
CA HIS A 176 -10.79 -0.61 -34.74
C HIS A 176 -10.19 -0.69 -36.14
N PRO A 177 -9.57 -1.84 -36.51
CA PRO A 177 -9.02 -2.07 -37.84
C PRO A 177 -10.07 -2.10 -38.96
#